data_AF-L8H5Q0-F1
#
_entry.id   AF-L8H5Q0-F1
#
_cell.length_a   1.000
_cell.length_b   1.000
_cell.length_c   1.000
_cell.angle_alpha   90.00
_cell.angle_beta   90.00
_cell.angle_gamma   90.00
#
_symmetry.space_group_name_H-M   'P 1'
#
loop_
_entity.id
_entity.type
_entity.pdbx_description
1 polymer ?
#
loop_
_entity_poly.entity_id
_entity_poly.type
_entity_poly.pdbx_seq_one_letter_code
_entity_poly.pdbx_strand_id
1 'polypeptide(L)'
;MDDAALLPATALAVVPGFNVPELRGLTLVLDFETMAAIYLGQITMWNDDRIKALNSIEVVAGLPVQPIIVITQSISSSVTQAFTTALNLTVPEFSAQVGAGTLVSYPVQADVNRSIVTGAVDGIMSNLRDVRYSFTTWLAYEILLSRTLGVVSLKKSDGTVVHPTVDSVKVALNDYLSSGSGLAYDLMLLGTTKHELSFARLAAAHTHRHHRHQVKAQMPGRSPRLRRSSTGSAR
;
A
#
# COMPACT_ATOMS: atom_id res chain seq x y z
N MET A 1 11.61 16.89 15.83
CA MET A 1 12.37 17.83 14.98
C MET A 1 11.31 18.70 14.34
N ASP A 2 11.18 19.92 14.85
CA ASP A 2 10.06 20.82 14.53
C ASP A 2 10.25 21.53 13.17
N ASP A 3 11.34 21.19 12.49
CA ASP A 3 11.79 21.70 11.19
C ASP A 3 11.73 20.65 10.06
N ALA A 4 11.18 19.47 10.33
CA ALA A 4 11.00 18.41 9.33
C ALA A 4 9.55 18.35 8.81
N ALA A 5 9.38 18.24 7.49
CA ALA A 5 8.08 18.03 6.84
C ALA A 5 8.12 16.75 5.98
N LEU A 6 7.03 15.97 6.02
CA LEU A 6 6.86 14.78 5.18
C LEU A 6 6.13 15.18 3.89
N LEU A 7 6.77 14.95 2.74
CA LEU A 7 6.18 15.21 1.43
C LEU A 7 5.89 13.88 0.70
N PRO A 8 4.64 13.61 0.34
CA PRO A 8 4.31 12.46 -0.48
C PRO A 8 4.99 12.52 -1.86
N ALA A 9 5.55 11.41 -2.33
CA ALA A 9 6.34 11.31 -3.56
C ALA A 9 5.81 10.27 -4.57
N THR A 10 5.12 9.22 -4.15
CA THR A 10 4.62 8.17 -5.08
C THR A 10 3.34 7.53 -4.59
N ALA A 11 2.28 7.47 -5.40
CA ALA A 11 1.04 6.74 -5.11
C ALA A 11 1.07 5.31 -5.71
N LEU A 12 0.77 4.27 -4.93
CA LEU A 12 0.85 2.86 -5.35
C LEU A 12 -0.38 2.05 -4.93
N ALA A 13 -0.90 1.22 -5.83
CA ALA A 13 -2.02 0.34 -5.49
C ALA A 13 -1.62 -0.80 -4.55
N VAL A 14 -2.38 -0.97 -3.47
CA VAL A 14 -2.29 -2.11 -2.53
C VAL A 14 -3.44 -3.05 -2.85
N VAL A 15 -3.20 -4.28 -3.29
CA VAL A 15 -4.29 -5.18 -3.66
C VAL A 15 -4.00 -6.59 -3.21
N PRO A 16 -5.04 -7.43 -3.02
CA PRO A 16 -4.82 -8.85 -2.92
C PRO A 16 -4.26 -9.40 -4.24
N GLY A 17 -3.13 -10.07 -4.13
CA GLY A 17 -2.58 -10.97 -5.13
C GLY A 17 -2.96 -12.41 -4.84
N PHE A 18 -3.00 -13.22 -5.89
CA PHE A 18 -3.31 -14.64 -5.78
C PHE A 18 -2.50 -15.49 -6.77
N ASN A 19 -2.30 -16.76 -6.40
CA ASN A 19 -1.66 -17.76 -7.25
C ASN A 19 -2.65 -18.89 -7.58
N VAL A 20 -3.55 -18.64 -8.53
CA VAL A 20 -4.50 -19.64 -9.03
C VAL A 20 -4.22 -19.84 -10.51
N PRO A 21 -3.45 -20.88 -10.90
CA PRO A 21 -3.03 -21.10 -12.28
C PRO A 21 -4.18 -21.15 -13.29
N GLU A 22 -5.33 -21.65 -12.87
CA GLU A 22 -6.56 -21.81 -13.65
C GLU A 22 -7.19 -20.46 -14.03
N LEU A 23 -6.91 -19.40 -13.27
CA LEU A 23 -7.43 -18.05 -13.52
C LEU A 23 -6.47 -17.17 -14.32
N ARG A 24 -5.41 -17.73 -14.91
CA ARG A 24 -4.46 -16.93 -15.70
C ARG A 24 -5.15 -16.27 -16.89
N GLY A 25 -4.97 -14.96 -17.01
CA GLY A 25 -5.62 -14.14 -18.05
C GLY A 25 -7.06 -13.76 -17.72
N LEU A 26 -7.62 -14.26 -16.62
CA LEU A 26 -8.96 -13.90 -16.15
C LEU A 26 -8.87 -12.85 -15.04
N THR A 27 -9.91 -12.03 -14.95
CA THR A 27 -10.03 -11.01 -13.90
C THR A 27 -10.87 -11.54 -12.75
N LEU A 28 -10.22 -11.88 -11.64
CA LEU A 28 -10.92 -12.20 -10.40
C LEU A 28 -11.41 -10.91 -9.73
N VAL A 29 -12.69 -10.88 -9.40
CA VAL A 29 -13.35 -9.77 -8.71
C VAL A 29 -13.72 -10.20 -7.30
N LEU A 30 -13.37 -9.40 -6.29
CA LEU A 30 -13.82 -9.57 -4.90
C LEU A 30 -14.30 -8.22 -4.33
N ASP A 31 -15.14 -8.27 -3.31
CA ASP A 31 -15.50 -7.13 -2.46
C ASP A 31 -14.80 -7.21 -1.09
N PHE A 32 -15.02 -6.20 -0.25
CA PHE A 32 -14.39 -6.12 1.07
C PHE A 32 -14.85 -7.22 2.01
N GLU A 33 -16.13 -7.56 1.97
CA GLU A 33 -16.75 -8.59 2.76
C GLU A 33 -16.15 -9.97 2.44
N THR A 34 -15.97 -10.30 1.17
CA THR A 34 -15.36 -11.55 0.71
C THR A 34 -13.88 -11.60 1.07
N MET A 35 -13.15 -10.49 0.88
CA MET A 35 -11.75 -10.42 1.30
C MET A 35 -11.59 -10.60 2.82
N ALA A 36 -12.40 -9.91 3.62
CA ALA A 36 -12.40 -10.06 5.07
C ALA A 36 -12.73 -11.50 5.48
N ALA A 37 -13.75 -12.11 4.87
CA ALA A 37 -14.14 -13.49 5.17
C ALA A 37 -13.03 -14.51 4.89
N ILE A 38 -12.16 -14.28 3.90
CA ILE A 38 -10.95 -15.11 3.68
C ILE A 38 -9.98 -14.98 4.87
N TYR A 39 -9.68 -13.76 5.30
CA TYR A 39 -8.75 -13.50 6.42
C TYR A 39 -9.32 -13.90 7.80
N LEU A 40 -10.64 -13.89 7.94
CA LEU A 40 -11.36 -14.38 9.12
C LEU A 40 -11.50 -15.92 9.14
N GLY A 41 -11.04 -16.63 8.10
CA GLY A 41 -11.14 -18.09 8.01
C GLY A 41 -12.52 -18.62 7.61
N GLN A 42 -13.46 -17.75 7.26
CA GLN A 42 -14.83 -18.11 6.90
C GLN A 42 -14.98 -18.55 5.43
N ILE A 43 -14.19 -17.98 4.52
CA ILE A 43 -14.08 -18.45 3.13
C ILE A 43 -12.87 -19.35 3.05
N THR A 44 -13.17 -20.64 2.86
CA THR A 44 -12.15 -21.68 2.95
C THR A 44 -11.65 -22.13 1.58
N MET A 45 -12.48 -22.09 0.56
CA MET A 45 -12.18 -22.70 -0.74
C MET A 45 -12.28 -21.65 -1.86
N TRP A 46 -11.47 -21.82 -2.90
CA TRP A 46 -11.52 -20.93 -4.08
C TRP A 46 -12.87 -20.98 -4.81
N ASN A 47 -13.57 -22.11 -4.74
CA ASN A 47 -14.90 -22.28 -5.33
C ASN A 47 -16.06 -21.95 -4.35
N ASP A 48 -15.84 -21.14 -3.32
CA ASP A 48 -16.90 -20.67 -2.41
C ASP A 48 -17.97 -19.88 -3.20
N ASP A 49 -19.24 -20.06 -2.84
CA ASP A 49 -20.36 -19.44 -3.56
C ASP A 49 -20.35 -17.90 -3.47
N ARG A 50 -19.77 -17.33 -2.40
CA ARG A 50 -19.57 -15.88 -2.28
C ARG A 50 -18.58 -15.37 -3.33
N ILE A 51 -17.50 -16.11 -3.58
CA ILE A 51 -16.57 -15.78 -4.67
C ILE A 51 -17.29 -15.91 -6.02
N LYS A 52 -18.04 -17.00 -6.24
CA LYS A 52 -18.77 -17.19 -7.50
C LYS A 52 -19.77 -16.08 -7.80
N ALA A 53 -20.50 -15.62 -6.78
CA ALA A 53 -21.52 -14.59 -6.93
C ALA A 53 -20.98 -13.22 -7.43
N LEU A 54 -19.68 -12.99 -7.29
CA LEU A 54 -19.03 -11.75 -7.70
C LEU A 54 -18.43 -11.79 -9.11
N ASN A 55 -18.39 -12.97 -9.72
CA ASN A 55 -17.55 -13.25 -10.88
C ASN A 55 -18.35 -13.70 -12.11
N SER A 56 -17.80 -13.45 -13.30
CA SER A 56 -18.40 -13.91 -14.55
C SER A 56 -18.41 -15.44 -14.64
N ILE A 57 -19.27 -16.01 -15.48
CA ILE A 57 -19.36 -17.46 -15.65
C ILE A 57 -18.02 -18.09 -16.09
N GLU A 58 -17.22 -17.37 -16.87
CA GLU A 58 -15.89 -17.81 -17.30
C GLU A 58 -14.92 -17.92 -16.11
N VAL A 59 -14.89 -16.93 -15.23
CA VAL A 59 -14.09 -16.97 -14.00
C VAL A 59 -14.59 -18.09 -13.10
N VAL A 60 -15.90 -18.22 -12.93
CA VAL A 60 -16.53 -19.28 -12.12
C VAL A 60 -16.14 -20.67 -12.61
N ALA A 61 -16.12 -20.89 -13.92
CA ALA A 61 -15.68 -22.15 -14.51
C ALA A 61 -14.20 -22.46 -14.25
N GLY A 62 -13.37 -21.43 -14.04
CA GLY A 62 -11.95 -21.55 -13.70
C GLY A 62 -11.66 -21.67 -12.20
N LEU A 63 -12.64 -21.50 -11.30
CA LEU A 63 -12.40 -21.59 -9.85
C LEU A 63 -12.16 -23.05 -9.40
N PRO A 64 -10.98 -23.39 -8.84
CA PRO A 64 -10.68 -24.75 -8.46
C PRO A 64 -11.29 -25.14 -7.10
N VAL A 65 -11.53 -26.43 -6.89
CA VAL A 65 -11.89 -27.01 -5.58
C VAL A 65 -10.64 -27.18 -4.73
N GLN A 66 -10.00 -26.06 -4.36
CA GLN A 66 -8.74 -26.02 -3.61
C GLN A 66 -8.85 -25.07 -2.42
N PRO A 67 -8.16 -25.36 -1.30
CA PRO A 67 -8.12 -24.48 -0.16
C PRO A 67 -7.40 -23.16 -0.49
N ILE A 68 -7.81 -22.08 0.16
CA ILE A 68 -7.12 -20.80 0.09
C ILE A 68 -6.03 -20.77 1.16
N ILE A 69 -4.77 -20.58 0.76
CA ILE A 69 -3.64 -20.47 1.68
C ILE A 69 -3.29 -18.98 1.86
N VAL A 70 -3.65 -18.40 3.01
CA VAL A 70 -3.44 -16.98 3.28
C VAL A 70 -2.01 -16.72 3.74
N ILE A 71 -1.26 -15.92 2.98
CA ILE A 71 0.09 -15.52 3.39
C ILE A 71 0.00 -14.22 4.18
N THR A 72 0.60 -14.22 5.35
CA THR A 72 0.68 -13.08 6.26
C THR A 72 2.13 -12.88 6.72
N GLN A 73 2.39 -11.79 7.44
CA GLN A 73 3.73 -11.47 7.93
C GLN A 73 3.72 -11.15 9.42
N SER A 74 4.83 -11.45 10.10
CA SER A 74 5.04 -11.18 11.53
C SER A 74 5.89 -9.92 11.80
N ILE A 75 6.07 -9.09 10.78
CA ILE A 75 6.80 -7.80 10.86
C ILE A 75 5.88 -6.63 10.54
N SER A 76 6.16 -5.48 11.16
CA SER A 76 5.38 -4.24 10.95
C SER A 76 5.43 -3.81 9.49
N SER A 77 4.27 -3.57 8.88
CA SER A 77 4.15 -3.18 7.48
C SER A 77 3.05 -2.14 7.27
N SER A 78 3.41 -1.10 6.51
CA SER A 78 2.47 -0.08 6.04
C SER A 78 1.50 -0.61 4.98
N VAL A 79 1.83 -1.70 4.28
CA VAL A 79 0.90 -2.40 3.38
C VAL A 79 -0.17 -3.12 4.21
N THR A 80 0.22 -3.78 5.30
CA THR A 80 -0.73 -4.36 6.27
C THR A 80 -1.63 -3.29 6.86
N GLN A 81 -1.07 -2.14 7.26
CA GLN A 81 -1.85 -1.03 7.78
C GLN A 81 -2.88 -0.52 6.77
N ALA A 82 -2.47 -0.35 5.51
CA ALA A 82 -3.36 0.05 4.43
C ALA A 82 -4.56 -0.88 4.29
N PHE A 83 -4.27 -2.17 4.18
CA PHE A 83 -5.27 -3.20 3.96
C PHE A 83 -6.23 -3.35 5.15
N THR A 84 -5.70 -3.48 6.36
CA THR A 84 -6.50 -3.68 7.57
C THR A 84 -7.36 -2.47 7.90
N THR A 85 -6.89 -1.25 7.60
CA THR A 85 -7.71 -0.05 7.80
C THR A 85 -8.89 0.00 6.84
N ALA A 86 -8.68 -0.37 5.56
CA ALA A 86 -9.78 -0.45 4.60
C ALA A 86 -10.85 -1.47 5.03
N LEU A 87 -10.44 -2.66 5.47
CA LEU A 87 -11.37 -3.68 5.97
C LEU A 87 -12.04 -3.27 7.29
N ASN A 88 -11.32 -2.67 8.22
CA ASN A 88 -11.87 -2.20 9.50
C ASN A 88 -12.96 -1.12 9.30
N LEU A 89 -12.83 -0.27 8.29
CA LEU A 89 -13.82 0.78 8.00
C LEU A 89 -15.08 0.26 7.29
N THR A 90 -14.97 -0.87 6.58
CA THR A 90 -16.01 -1.38 5.69
C THR A 90 -16.74 -2.58 6.25
N VAL A 91 -16.05 -3.47 6.96
CA VAL A 91 -16.57 -4.75 7.42
C VAL A 91 -16.64 -4.76 8.95
N PRO A 92 -17.83 -4.57 9.55
CA PRO A 92 -18.00 -4.51 11.00
C PRO A 92 -17.44 -5.73 11.75
N GLU A 93 -17.60 -6.93 11.18
CA GLU A 93 -17.08 -8.15 11.78
C GLU A 93 -15.54 -8.17 11.82
N PHE A 94 -14.89 -7.72 10.75
CA PHE A 94 -13.43 -7.58 10.71
C PHE A 94 -12.96 -6.54 11.73
N SER A 95 -13.69 -5.43 11.87
CA SER A 95 -13.40 -4.42 12.89
C SER A 95 -13.47 -4.99 14.31
N ALA A 96 -14.47 -5.81 14.60
CA ALA A 96 -14.66 -6.43 15.90
C ALA A 96 -13.58 -7.49 16.23
N GLN A 97 -13.12 -8.25 15.25
CA GLN A 97 -12.21 -9.38 15.47
C GLN A 97 -10.72 -9.06 15.28
N VAL A 98 -10.40 -8.15 14.35
CA VAL A 98 -9.00 -7.87 13.92
C VAL A 98 -8.63 -6.41 14.13
N GLY A 99 -9.49 -5.48 13.72
CA GLY A 99 -9.18 -4.06 13.75
C GLY A 99 -8.18 -3.62 12.69
N ALA A 100 -7.48 -2.51 12.91
CA ALA A 100 -6.51 -1.93 11.98
C ALA A 100 -5.14 -1.73 12.63
N GLY A 101 -4.06 -2.01 11.90
CA GLY A 101 -2.69 -1.84 12.42
C GLY A 101 -1.60 -2.23 11.43
N THR A 102 -0.36 -1.84 11.73
CA THR A 102 0.81 -2.23 10.93
C THR A 102 1.19 -3.71 11.12
N LEU A 103 0.73 -4.32 12.21
CA LEU A 103 0.86 -5.73 12.54
C LEU A 103 -0.41 -6.15 13.28
N VAL A 104 -1.09 -7.19 12.80
CA VAL A 104 -2.33 -7.71 13.40
C VAL A 104 -2.32 -9.24 13.37
N SER A 105 -3.11 -9.87 14.23
CA SER A 105 -3.36 -11.32 14.21
C SER A 105 -4.65 -11.60 13.46
N TYR A 106 -4.60 -12.49 12.46
CA TYR A 106 -5.78 -12.86 11.67
C TYR A 106 -6.32 -14.22 12.15
N PRO A 107 -7.64 -14.42 12.27
CA PRO A 107 -8.22 -15.69 12.68
C PRO A 107 -7.76 -16.89 11.84
N VAL A 108 -7.58 -16.73 10.52
CA VAL A 108 -7.07 -17.78 9.63
C VAL A 108 -5.67 -18.32 10.01
N GLN A 109 -4.91 -17.60 10.85
CA GLN A 109 -3.62 -18.05 11.37
C GLN A 109 -3.73 -19.21 12.35
N ALA A 110 -4.90 -19.39 12.99
CA ALA A 110 -5.15 -20.50 13.89
C ALA A 110 -5.52 -21.81 13.15
N ASP A 111 -5.93 -21.71 11.88
CA ASP A 111 -6.38 -22.86 11.11
C ASP A 111 -5.21 -23.64 10.49
N VAL A 112 -5.28 -24.97 10.62
CA VAL A 112 -4.24 -25.88 10.13
C VAL A 112 -4.16 -25.85 8.61
N ASN A 113 -2.95 -25.66 8.06
CA ASN A 113 -2.68 -25.62 6.61
C ASN A 113 -3.47 -24.54 5.85
N ARG A 114 -3.90 -23.48 6.53
CA ARG A 114 -4.66 -22.37 5.95
C ARG A 114 -3.89 -21.09 5.80
N SER A 115 -2.74 -20.99 6.44
CA SER A 115 -1.92 -19.80 6.37
C SER A 115 -0.43 -20.11 6.43
N ILE A 116 0.35 -19.15 5.93
CA ILE A 116 1.79 -19.11 6.09
C ILE A 116 2.11 -17.74 6.70
N VAL A 117 2.87 -17.73 7.79
CA VAL A 117 3.34 -16.50 8.44
C VAL A 117 4.83 -16.36 8.20
N THR A 118 5.25 -15.28 7.56
CA THR A 118 6.66 -15.03 7.26
C THR A 118 7.23 -13.84 8.04
N GLY A 119 8.44 -13.99 8.56
CA GLY A 119 9.23 -12.88 9.14
C GLY A 119 10.25 -12.28 8.16
N ALA A 120 10.36 -12.83 6.95
CA ALA A 120 11.32 -12.37 5.95
C ALA A 120 10.75 -11.18 5.15
N VAL A 121 11.59 -10.19 4.86
CA VAL A 121 11.21 -8.96 4.14
C VAL A 121 10.66 -9.25 2.74
N ASP A 122 11.24 -10.24 2.04
CA ASP A 122 10.82 -10.71 0.72
C ASP A 122 9.83 -11.90 0.79
N GLY A 123 9.46 -12.31 2.00
CA GLY A 123 8.69 -13.51 2.27
C GLY A 123 7.28 -13.51 1.67
N ILE A 124 6.63 -12.34 1.58
CA ILE A 124 5.27 -12.25 1.02
C ILE A 124 5.29 -12.66 -0.46
N MET A 125 6.18 -12.05 -1.25
CA MET A 125 6.24 -12.29 -2.68
C MET A 125 6.82 -13.66 -3.04
N SER A 126 7.82 -14.16 -2.29
CA SER A 126 8.35 -15.51 -2.51
C SER A 126 7.29 -16.58 -2.24
N ASN A 127 6.59 -16.50 -1.10
CA ASN A 127 5.51 -17.44 -0.80
C ASN A 127 4.35 -17.32 -1.79
N LEU A 128 3.94 -16.11 -2.19
CA LEU A 128 2.85 -15.93 -3.14
C LEU A 128 3.17 -16.61 -4.47
N ARG A 129 4.42 -16.49 -4.96
CA ARG A 129 4.88 -17.14 -6.18
C ARG A 129 4.98 -18.65 -6.06
N ASP A 130 5.52 -19.14 -4.95
CA ASP A 130 5.95 -20.54 -4.82
C ASP A 130 4.81 -21.45 -4.30
N VAL A 131 3.83 -20.88 -3.61
CA VAL A 131 2.68 -21.61 -3.05
C VAL A 131 1.46 -21.43 -3.94
N ARG A 132 1.03 -22.53 -4.58
CA ARG A 132 -0.23 -22.55 -5.33
C ARG A 132 -1.42 -22.32 -4.41
N TYR A 133 -2.47 -21.72 -4.96
CA TYR A 133 -3.73 -21.39 -4.30
C TYR A 133 -3.56 -20.42 -3.14
N SER A 134 -2.45 -19.68 -3.12
CA SER A 134 -2.17 -18.69 -2.10
C SER A 134 -2.83 -17.34 -2.38
N PHE A 135 -3.04 -16.59 -1.31
CA PHE A 135 -3.70 -15.29 -1.31
C PHE A 135 -3.02 -14.35 -0.30
N THR A 136 -2.73 -13.12 -0.70
CA THR A 136 -2.13 -12.13 0.21
C THR A 136 -2.32 -10.73 -0.32
N THR A 137 -2.17 -9.72 0.52
CA THR A 137 -2.21 -8.32 0.11
C THR A 137 -0.81 -7.76 -0.06
N TRP A 138 -0.53 -7.18 -1.23
CA TRP A 138 0.75 -6.57 -1.54
C TRP A 138 0.62 -5.40 -2.52
N LEU A 139 1.75 -4.85 -2.97
CA LEU A 139 1.78 -3.80 -4.00
C LEU A 139 1.46 -4.41 -5.36
N ALA A 140 0.43 -3.88 -6.04
CA ALA A 140 -0.05 -4.41 -7.32
C ALA A 140 1.05 -4.51 -8.37
N TYR A 141 1.92 -3.48 -8.44
CA TYR A 141 3.01 -3.45 -9.42
C TYR A 141 4.00 -4.60 -9.21
N GLU A 142 4.32 -4.97 -7.97
CA GLU A 142 5.25 -6.07 -7.67
C GLU A 142 4.65 -7.42 -8.01
N ILE A 143 3.36 -7.61 -7.72
CA ILE A 143 2.64 -8.84 -8.08
C ILE A 143 2.64 -9.03 -9.60
N LEU A 144 2.30 -7.97 -10.34
CA LEU A 144 2.18 -8.00 -11.80
C LEU A 144 3.53 -8.23 -12.51
N LEU A 145 4.66 -7.90 -11.89
CA LEU A 145 5.99 -8.23 -12.44
C LEU A 145 6.25 -9.74 -12.55
N SER A 146 5.56 -10.57 -11.75
CA SER A 146 5.72 -12.04 -11.78
C SER A 146 5.14 -12.68 -13.05
N ARG A 147 4.19 -12.03 -13.73
CA ARG A 147 3.41 -12.53 -14.90
C ARG A 147 2.61 -13.83 -14.72
N THR A 148 2.93 -14.61 -13.69
CA THR A 148 2.29 -15.88 -13.32
C THR A 148 1.24 -15.73 -12.24
N LEU A 149 1.22 -14.57 -11.58
CA LEU A 149 0.33 -14.21 -10.48
C LEU A 149 -0.79 -13.29 -10.96
N GLY A 150 -1.94 -13.39 -10.31
CA GLY A 150 -3.08 -12.51 -10.53
C GLY A 150 -3.21 -11.46 -9.43
N VAL A 151 -3.91 -10.38 -9.74
CA VAL A 151 -4.35 -9.36 -8.78
C VAL A 151 -5.87 -9.27 -8.82
N VAL A 152 -6.47 -9.01 -7.65
CA VAL A 152 -7.92 -8.85 -7.52
C VAL A 152 -8.35 -7.48 -8.06
N SER A 153 -9.46 -7.46 -8.79
CA SER A 153 -10.23 -6.23 -9.05
C SER A 153 -11.30 -6.08 -7.98
N LEU A 154 -11.50 -4.84 -7.52
CA LEU A 154 -12.42 -4.56 -6.42
C LEU A 154 -13.82 -4.27 -6.96
N LYS A 155 -14.83 -4.97 -6.45
CA LYS A 155 -16.22 -4.54 -6.60
C LYS A 155 -16.58 -3.58 -5.46
N LYS A 156 -16.99 -2.37 -5.81
CA LYS A 156 -17.52 -1.38 -4.87
C LYS A 156 -18.98 -1.68 -4.51
N SER A 157 -19.45 -1.08 -3.43
CA SER A 157 -20.83 -1.26 -2.95
C SER A 157 -21.90 -0.71 -3.91
N ASP A 158 -21.55 0.21 -4.81
CA ASP A 158 -22.41 0.70 -5.90
C ASP A 158 -22.45 -0.27 -7.11
N GLY A 159 -21.70 -1.37 -7.06
CA GLY A 159 -21.59 -2.36 -8.13
C GLY A 159 -20.46 -2.09 -9.13
N THR A 160 -19.80 -0.94 -9.07
CA THR A 160 -18.69 -0.59 -9.95
C THR A 160 -17.48 -1.48 -9.70
N VAL A 161 -16.86 -2.00 -10.76
CA VAL A 161 -15.60 -2.77 -10.66
C VAL A 161 -14.42 -1.87 -10.96
N VAL A 162 -13.46 -1.83 -10.05
CA VAL A 162 -12.21 -1.06 -10.18
C VAL A 162 -11.03 -2.01 -10.33
N HIS A 163 -10.33 -1.88 -11.45
CA HIS A 163 -9.12 -2.62 -11.76
C HIS A 163 -7.88 -1.88 -11.22
N PRO A 164 -6.87 -2.57 -10.68
CA PRO A 164 -5.64 -1.94 -10.19
C PRO A 164 -4.73 -1.48 -11.34
N THR A 165 -5.04 -0.31 -11.87
CA THR A 165 -4.35 0.29 -13.02
C THR A 165 -3.71 1.62 -12.64
N VAL A 166 -2.84 2.15 -13.50
CA VAL A 166 -2.28 3.49 -13.32
C VAL A 166 -3.39 4.55 -13.27
N ASP A 167 -4.44 4.39 -14.09
CA ASP A 167 -5.52 5.36 -14.16
C ASP A 167 -6.41 5.31 -12.91
N SER A 168 -6.70 4.12 -12.37
CA SER A 168 -7.43 4.02 -11.10
C SER A 168 -6.67 4.67 -9.93
N VAL A 169 -5.34 4.54 -9.91
CA VAL A 169 -4.50 5.22 -8.90
C VAL A 169 -4.51 6.74 -9.09
N LYS A 170 -4.46 7.24 -10.34
CA LYS A 170 -4.53 8.68 -10.63
C LYS A 170 -5.87 9.30 -10.26
N VAL A 171 -6.98 8.67 -10.65
CA VAL A 171 -8.34 9.12 -10.28
C VAL A 171 -8.41 9.32 -8.79
N ALA A 172 -7.95 8.32 -8.07
CA ALA A 172 -8.07 8.31 -6.64
C ALA A 172 -7.12 9.28 -5.91
N LEU A 173 -5.92 9.49 -6.45
CA LEU A 173 -5.04 10.57 -6.02
C LEU A 173 -5.71 11.94 -6.23
N ASN A 174 -6.36 12.16 -7.37
CA ASN A 174 -7.07 13.40 -7.65
C ASN A 174 -8.26 13.62 -6.71
N ASP A 175 -9.00 12.56 -6.38
CA ASP A 175 -10.11 12.62 -5.42
C ASP A 175 -9.63 13.04 -4.04
N TYR A 176 -8.51 12.47 -3.56
CA TYR A 176 -7.89 12.87 -2.29
C TYR A 176 -7.40 14.33 -2.31
N LEU A 177 -6.75 14.77 -3.39
CA LEU A 177 -6.30 16.16 -3.51
C LEU A 177 -7.48 17.14 -3.53
N SER A 178 -8.62 16.70 -4.07
CA SER A 178 -9.84 17.50 -4.15
C SER A 178 -10.61 17.58 -2.83
N SER A 179 -10.42 16.63 -1.91
CA SER A 179 -11.09 16.63 -0.60
C SER A 179 -10.53 17.67 0.39
N GLY A 180 -9.52 18.46 0.00
CA GLY A 180 -8.89 19.45 0.87
C GLY A 180 -8.01 18.84 1.97
N SER A 181 -7.71 17.54 1.88
CA SER A 181 -6.80 16.85 2.78
C SER A 181 -5.39 17.42 2.59
N GLY A 182 -4.75 17.84 3.70
CA GLY A 182 -3.36 18.29 3.65
C GLY A 182 -2.43 17.18 3.16
N LEU A 183 -1.28 17.55 2.56
CA LEU A 183 -0.22 16.61 2.15
C LEU A 183 0.49 16.02 3.38
N ALA A 184 -0.24 15.29 4.23
CA ALA A 184 0.33 14.54 5.34
C ALA A 184 0.82 13.18 4.83
N TYR A 185 1.68 12.52 5.62
CA TYR A 185 1.99 11.10 5.45
C TYR A 185 0.76 10.30 5.89
N ASP A 186 -0.28 10.39 5.08
CA ASP A 186 -1.57 9.80 5.37
C ASP A 186 -1.79 8.58 4.50
N LEU A 187 -2.45 7.59 5.07
CA LEU A 187 -2.91 6.46 4.31
C LEU A 187 -4.04 6.98 3.41
N MET A 188 -3.77 7.12 2.11
CA MET A 188 -4.79 7.44 1.12
C MET A 188 -5.75 6.25 0.96
N LEU A 189 -6.70 6.16 1.88
CA LEU A 189 -7.88 5.32 1.75
C LEU A 189 -8.80 6.01 0.75
N LEU A 190 -8.81 5.50 -0.49
CA LEU A 190 -9.42 6.22 -1.59
C LEU A 190 -10.94 6.12 -1.54
N GLY A 191 -11.64 7.08 -0.97
CA GLY A 191 -13.09 7.15 -1.11
C GLY A 191 -13.64 8.35 -0.37
N THR A 192 -14.47 9.15 -1.05
CA THR A 192 -15.08 10.34 -0.45
C THR A 192 -16.18 9.98 0.56
N THR A 193 -16.54 8.70 0.64
CA THR A 193 -17.50 8.10 1.57
C THR A 193 -17.06 6.68 1.92
N LYS A 194 -17.61 6.09 2.99
CA LYS A 194 -17.39 4.71 3.48
C LYS A 194 -17.45 3.59 2.40
N HIS A 195 -17.84 3.92 1.18
CA HIS A 195 -18.27 3.01 0.12
C HIS A 195 -17.35 2.96 -1.12
N GLU A 196 -16.30 3.79 -1.18
CA GLU A 196 -15.53 4.02 -2.42
C GLU A 196 -14.07 3.53 -2.41
N LEU A 197 -13.64 2.88 -1.33
CA LEU A 197 -12.25 2.50 -1.02
C LEU A 197 -11.54 1.79 -2.18
N SER A 198 -10.84 2.54 -3.02
CA SER A 198 -9.79 2.00 -3.88
C SER A 198 -8.46 2.12 -3.12
N PHE A 199 -7.45 1.32 -3.45
CA PHE A 199 -6.21 1.29 -2.68
C PHE A 199 -5.13 2.12 -3.37
N ALA A 200 -4.64 3.19 -2.73
CA ALA A 200 -3.39 3.83 -3.14
C ALA A 200 -2.63 4.29 -1.90
N ARG A 201 -1.35 3.95 -1.78
CA ARG A 201 -0.47 4.44 -0.72
C ARG A 201 0.44 5.53 -1.28
N LEU A 202 0.63 6.65 -0.57
CA LEU A 202 1.77 7.52 -0.85
C LEU A 202 3.03 7.14 -0.07
N ALA A 203 4.16 7.04 -0.77
CA ALA A 203 5.49 6.97 -0.17
C ALA A 203 6.13 8.37 -0.20
N ALA A 204 6.74 8.83 0.90
CA ALA A 204 7.51 10.09 0.94
C ALA A 204 8.99 9.85 0.64
N ALA A 205 9.64 10.80 -0.05
CA ALA A 205 11.09 10.84 -0.18
C ALA A 205 11.70 11.82 0.83
N HIS A 206 12.78 11.42 1.50
CA HIS A 206 13.54 12.26 2.42
C HIS A 206 14.38 13.27 1.62
N THR A 207 14.12 14.58 1.75
CA THR A 207 15.03 15.60 1.21
C THR A 207 15.93 16.15 2.32
N HIS A 208 17.19 15.70 2.37
CA HIS A 208 18.23 16.40 3.12
C HIS A 208 18.55 17.73 2.42
N ARG A 209 18.23 18.87 3.04
CA ARG A 209 18.87 20.15 2.70
C ARG A 209 19.99 20.43 3.70
N HIS A 210 21.23 20.32 3.23
CA HIS A 210 22.35 20.93 3.93
C HIS A 210 22.15 22.45 4.01
N HIS A 211 22.10 22.99 5.23
CA HIS A 211 22.24 24.42 5.45
C HIS A 211 23.62 24.88 4.93
N ARG A 212 23.64 25.55 3.77
CA ARG A 212 24.75 26.45 3.43
C ARG A 212 24.68 27.64 4.38
N HIS A 213 25.65 27.76 5.27
CA HIS A 213 25.89 28.99 6.01
C HIS A 213 26.03 30.17 5.05
N GLN A 214 25.15 31.16 5.18
CA GLN A 214 25.36 32.48 4.61
C GLN A 214 26.58 33.11 5.31
N VAL A 215 27.72 33.12 4.63
CA VAL A 215 28.78 34.08 4.96
C VAL A 215 28.32 35.44 4.43
N LYS A 216 27.97 36.35 5.36
CA LYS A 216 27.73 37.77 5.06
C LYS A 216 28.98 38.34 4.38
N ALA A 217 28.87 38.62 3.08
CA ALA A 217 29.80 39.50 2.38
C ALA A 217 29.56 40.92 2.88
N GLN A 218 30.48 41.43 3.70
CA GLN A 218 30.51 42.82 4.12
C GLN A 218 31.58 43.52 3.26
N MET A 219 31.14 44.23 2.22
CA MET A 219 31.99 45.16 1.47
C MET A 219 31.78 46.58 2.01
N PRO A 220 32.84 47.30 2.41
CA PRO A 220 32.84 48.75 2.43
C PRO A 220 33.48 49.29 1.14
N GLY A 221 32.79 50.21 0.49
CA GLY A 221 33.23 50.87 -0.73
C GLY A 221 34.33 51.92 -0.53
N ARG A 222 35.14 52.04 -1.58
CA ARG A 222 35.87 53.22 -2.09
C ARG A 222 36.87 53.96 -1.17
N SER A 223 38.14 53.89 -1.61
CA SER A 223 39.29 54.77 -1.32
C SER A 223 39.04 56.24 -1.74
N PRO A 224 39.86 57.26 -1.36
CA PRO A 224 41.28 57.35 -1.75
C PRO A 224 42.29 58.12 -0.84
N ARG A 225 43.56 57.69 -0.97
CA ARG A 225 44.83 58.47 -1.07
C ARG A 225 45.51 59.14 0.15
N LEU A 226 46.85 59.02 0.09
CA LEU A 226 47.96 59.86 0.63
C LEU A 226 48.20 59.70 2.15
N ARG A 227 49.42 59.59 2.72
CA ARG A 227 50.79 60.00 2.35
C ARG A 227 51.81 59.28 3.29
N ARG A 228 53.05 59.16 2.81
CA ARG A 228 54.29 58.65 3.44
C ARG A 228 54.55 59.07 4.90
N SER A 229 55.22 58.23 5.71
CA SER A 229 56.65 58.36 6.12
C SER A 229 57.07 57.44 7.29
N SER A 230 58.16 56.70 7.06
CA SER A 230 59.30 56.27 7.92
C SER A 230 59.30 56.31 9.46
N THR A 231 60.15 55.40 10.00
CA THR A 231 60.79 55.29 11.34
C THR A 231 59.99 54.49 12.38
N GLY A 232 60.56 53.59 13.20
CA GLY A 232 61.92 53.12 13.43
C GLY A 232 61.99 52.37 14.79
N SER A 233 62.83 51.34 14.85
CA SER A 233 63.60 50.84 16.02
C SER A 233 62.95 50.44 17.36
N ALA A 234 63.13 49.15 17.69
CA ALA A 234 63.63 48.54 18.94
C ALA A 234 63.45 49.27 20.29
N ARG A 235 62.88 48.54 21.26
CA ARG A 235 63.62 47.84 22.32
C ARG A 235 62.75 46.80 23.00
#